data_AF-A0A1B9HVS6-F1
#
_entry.id   AF-A0A1B9HVS6-F1
#
_cell.length_a   1.000
_cell.length_b   1.000
_cell.length_c   1.000
_cell.angle_alpha   90.00
_cell.angle_beta   90.00
_cell.angle_gamma   90.00
#
_symmetry.space_group_name_H-M   'P 1'
#
loop_
_entity.id
_entity.type
_entity.pdbx_description
1 polymer ?
#
loop_
_entity_poly.entity_id
_entity_poly.type
_entity_poly.pdbx_seq_one_letter_code
_entity_poly.pdbx_strand_id
1 'polypeptide(L)'
;MMAAGFITNGAKVYITGRRKEILDNTVEELSEIRAKGGSIHSIQGDVLTKEGVIQIADAISEKEAIVDVLVKQRWSSKTLERPYTRS
;
A
#
# COMPACT_ATOMS: atom_id res chain seq x y z
N MET A 1 8.99 -4.91 4.92
CA MET A 1 8.07 -4.38 3.88
C MET A 1 8.61 -4.71 2.50
N MET A 2 7.76 -5.13 1.55
CA MET A 2 8.20 -5.44 0.17
C MET A 2 8.51 -4.18 -0.67
N ALA A 3 7.90 -3.03 -0.34
CA ALA A 3 8.05 -1.77 -1.09
C ALA A 3 9.50 -1.27 -1.18
N ALA A 4 10.32 -1.47 -0.14
CA ALA A 4 11.72 -1.06 -0.12
C ALA A 4 12.50 -1.67 -1.29
N GLY A 5 12.38 -2.98 -1.50
CA GLY A 5 13.10 -3.68 -2.57
C GLY A 5 12.74 -3.21 -3.98
N PHE A 6 11.50 -2.78 -4.21
CA PHE A 6 11.10 -2.22 -5.51
C PHE A 6 11.72 -0.84 -5.75
N ILE A 7 11.74 0.02 -4.73
CA ILE A 7 12.31 1.37 -4.83
C ILE A 7 13.82 1.31 -5.03
N THR A 8 14.52 0.40 -4.35
CA THR A 8 15.98 0.21 -4.54
C THR A 8 16.31 -0.25 -5.96
N ASN A 9 15.39 -0.97 -6.61
CA ASN A 9 15.52 -1.38 -8.01
C ASN A 9 15.13 -0.29 -9.02
N GLY A 10 14.73 0.90 -8.56
CA GLY A 10 14.36 2.02 -9.44
C GLY A 10 12.89 2.02 -9.86
N ALA A 11 12.05 1.16 -9.28
CA ALA A 11 10.63 1.13 -9.61
C ALA A 11 9.89 2.33 -8.99
N LYS A 12 8.81 2.74 -9.66
CA LYS A 12 7.85 3.70 -9.13
C LYS A 12 6.83 2.96 -8.28
N VAL A 13 6.72 3.34 -7.00
CA VAL A 13 5.86 2.64 -6.03
C VAL A 13 4.78 3.57 -5.51
N TYR A 14 3.53 3.18 -5.73
CA TYR A 14 2.38 3.83 -5.14
C TYR A 14 1.93 3.05 -3.91
N ILE A 15 1.93 3.71 -2.75
CA ILE A 15 1.41 3.13 -1.52
C ILE A 15 0.03 3.71 -1.24
N THR A 16 -0.90 2.88 -0.81
CA THR A 16 -2.25 3.33 -0.48
C THR A 16 -2.73 2.79 0.85
N GLY A 17 -3.54 3.58 1.54
CA GLY A 17 -4.09 3.22 2.83
C GLY A 17 -4.99 4.32 3.40
N ARG A 18 -5.71 3.94 4.46
CA ARG A 18 -6.65 4.84 5.16
C ARG A 18 -5.94 5.86 6.06
N ARG A 19 -4.81 5.45 6.64
CA ARG A 19 -4.09 6.22 7.66
C ARG A 19 -2.97 7.02 7.00
N LYS A 20 -3.22 8.31 6.80
CA LYS A 20 -2.29 9.24 6.17
C LYS A 20 -0.92 9.29 6.87
N GLU A 21 -0.91 9.35 8.20
CA GLU A 21 0.33 9.36 9.01
C GLU A 21 1.25 8.15 8.75
N ILE A 22 0.67 6.96 8.58
CA ILE A 22 1.46 5.75 8.25
C ILE A 22 2.02 5.86 6.82
N LEU A 23 1.24 6.42 5.90
CA LEU A 23 1.68 6.62 4.52
C LEU A 23 2.82 7.64 4.43
N ASP A 24 2.68 8.79 5.12
CA ASP A 24 3.70 9.83 5.14
C ASP A 24 5.01 9.31 5.77
N ASN A 25 4.94 8.64 6.92
CA ASN A 25 6.13 8.01 7.53
C ASN A 25 6.79 7.00 6.58
N THR A 26 5.99 6.19 5.87
CA THR A 26 6.53 5.22 4.91
C THR A 26 7.19 5.90 3.71
N VAL A 27 6.61 6.98 3.20
CA VAL A 27 7.18 7.79 2.11
C VAL A 27 8.48 8.42 2.55
N GLU A 28 8.54 8.98 3.75
CA GLU A 28 9.73 9.58 4.33
C GLU A 28 10.84 8.53 4.48
N GLU A 29 10.56 7.43 5.18
CA GLU A 29 11.52 6.35 5.43
C GLU A 29 12.07 5.76 4.12
N LEU A 30 11.20 5.52 3.13
CA LEU A 30 11.61 4.93 1.85
C LEU A 30 12.23 5.94 0.87
N SER A 31 11.96 7.23 1.03
CA SER A 31 12.61 8.27 0.23
C SER A 31 14.10 8.37 0.53
N GLU A 32 14.51 8.06 1.76
CA GLU A 32 15.92 8.02 2.17
C GLU A 32 16.70 6.86 1.52
N ILE A 33 16.03 5.73 1.26
CA ILE A 33 16.63 4.51 0.71
C ILE A 33 16.65 4.49 -0.83
N ARG A 34 16.17 5.55 -1.50
CA ARG A 34 16.11 5.60 -2.97
C ARG A 34 17.55 5.64 -3.55
N ALA A 35 18.07 4.49 -3.94
CA ALA A 35 19.44 4.38 -4.43
C ALA A 35 19.58 4.58 -5.96
N LYS A 36 18.50 4.40 -6.75
CA LYS A 36 18.56 4.31 -8.23
C LYS A 36 17.43 5.03 -8.97
N GLY A 37 16.96 6.17 -8.47
CA GLY A 37 15.91 6.96 -9.15
C GLY A 37 14.48 6.43 -9.00
N GLY A 38 14.28 5.42 -8.14
CA GLY A 38 12.94 5.00 -7.73
C GLY A 38 12.20 6.15 -7.03
N SER A 39 10.88 6.21 -7.25
CA SER A 39 10.01 7.24 -6.65
C SER A 39 8.91 6.56 -5.86
N ILE A 40 8.61 7.10 -4.68
CA ILE A 40 7.51 6.63 -3.86
C ILE A 40 6.46 7.73 -3.73
N HIS A 41 5.19 7.37 -3.90
CA HIS A 41 4.06 8.27 -3.78
C HIS A 41 2.99 7.65 -2.89
N SER A 42 2.46 8.42 -1.95
CA SER A 42 1.30 8.02 -1.14
C SER A 42 0.01 8.48 -1.81
N ILE A 43 -0.98 7.60 -1.86
CA ILE A 43 -2.35 7.90 -2.26
C ILE A 43 -3.26 7.49 -1.09
N GLN A 44 -3.84 8.48 -0.42
CA GLN A 44 -4.81 8.19 0.63
C GLN A 44 -6.07 7.61 -0.01
N GLY A 45 -6.49 6.43 0.46
CA GLY A 45 -7.64 5.75 -0.08
C GLY A 45 -7.97 4.48 0.69
N ASP A 46 -9.25 4.10 0.69
CA ASP A 46 -9.71 2.87 1.32
C ASP A 46 -9.96 1.79 0.28
N VAL A 47 -9.08 0.78 0.25
CA VAL A 47 -9.25 -0.39 -0.62
C VAL A 47 -10.39 -1.33 -0.17
N LEU A 48 -11.07 -1.02 0.96
CA LEU A 48 -12.23 -1.76 1.45
C LEU A 48 -13.56 -1.27 0.86
N THR A 49 -13.61 -0.06 0.33
CA THR A 49 -14.81 0.51 -0.29
C THR A 49 -14.66 0.55 -1.80
N LYS A 50 -15.77 0.38 -2.52
CA LYS A 50 -15.75 0.44 -3.99
C LYS A 50 -15.34 1.85 -4.46
N GLU A 51 -15.84 2.89 -3.80
CA GLU A 51 -15.48 4.28 -4.13
C GLU A 51 -14.00 4.56 -3.87
N GLY A 52 -13.41 3.97 -2.82
CA GLY A 52 -12.00 4.16 -2.50
C GLY A 52 -11.08 3.47 -3.51
N VAL A 53 -11.43 2.26 -3.97
CA VAL A 53 -10.69 1.57 -5.04
C VAL A 53 -10.77 2.36 -6.35
N ILE A 54 -11.94 2.88 -6.71
CA ILE A 54 -12.10 3.70 -7.94
C ILE A 54 -11.24 4.95 -7.87
N GLN A 55 -11.29 5.71 -6.76
CA GLN A 55 -10.46 6.90 -6.60
C GLN A 55 -8.95 6.62 -6.69
N ILE A 56 -8.50 5.51 -6.11
CA ILE A 56 -7.09 5.09 -6.21
C ILE A 56 -6.76 4.73 -7.66
N ALA A 57 -7.64 3.99 -8.34
CA ALA A 57 -7.44 3.59 -9.72
C ALA A 57 -7.40 4.79 -10.67
N ASP A 58 -8.31 5.76 -10.52
CA ASP A 58 -8.32 6.99 -11.30
C ASP A 58 -7.07 7.83 -11.04
N ALA A 59 -6.67 8.01 -9.77
CA ALA A 59 -5.48 8.77 -9.40
C ALA A 59 -4.18 8.14 -9.94
N ILE A 60 -4.13 6.82 -10.06
CA ILE A 60 -3.02 6.12 -10.70
C ILE A 60 -3.13 6.21 -12.23
N SER A 61 -4.32 6.00 -12.80
CA SER A 61 -4.56 6.03 -14.24
C SER A 61 -4.32 7.40 -14.87
N GLU A 62 -4.51 8.49 -14.12
CA GLU A 62 -4.20 9.85 -14.57
C GLU A 62 -2.69 10.09 -14.63
N LYS A 63 -1.91 9.37 -13.83
CA LYS A 63 -0.45 9.53 -13.71
C LYS A 63 0.34 8.48 -14.49
N GLU A 64 -0.21 7.29 -14.67
CA GLU A 64 0.46 6.12 -15.23
C GLU A 64 -0.53 5.30 -16.07
N ALA A 65 -0.09 4.87 -17.26
CA ALA A 65 -0.92 4.10 -18.18
C ALA A 65 -1.00 2.60 -17.84
N ILE A 66 -0.05 2.08 -17.05
CA ILE A 66 0.09 0.65 -16.73
C ILE A 66 0.48 0.51 -15.25
N VAL A 67 -0.15 -0.45 -14.55
CA VAL A 67 0.23 -0.86 -13.19
C VAL A 67 0.81 -2.27 -13.26
N ASP A 68 2.12 -2.41 -13.08
CA ASP A 68 2.81 -3.70 -13.25
C ASP A 68 2.58 -4.69 -12.11
N VAL A 69 2.45 -4.20 -10.87
CA VAL A 69 2.38 -5.06 -9.68
C VAL A 69 1.43 -4.48 -8.63
N LEU A 70 0.38 -5.23 -8.27
CA LEU A 70 -0.51 -4.94 -7.13
C LEU A 70 -0.23 -5.92 -5.99
N VAL A 71 0.31 -5.43 -4.87
CA VAL A 71 0.58 -6.25 -3.67
C VAL A 71 -0.45 -5.94 -2.58
N LYS A 72 -1.37 -6.88 -2.33
CA LYS A 72 -2.35 -6.77 -1.22
C LYS A 72 -1.76 -7.29 0.08
N GLN A 73 -1.21 -6.41 0.90
CA GLN A 73 -0.78 -6.74 2.26
C GLN A 73 -1.95 -6.49 3.23
N ARG A 74 -2.75 -7.53 3.53
CA ARG A 74 -3.87 -7.44 4.48
C ARG A 74 -3.72 -8.50 5.56
N TRP A 75 -3.17 -8.12 6.72
CA TRP A 75 -3.19 -8.94 7.92
C TRP A 75 -4.47 -8.64 8.72
N SER A 76 -5.26 -9.68 8.96
CA SER A 76 -6.46 -9.61 9.80
C SER A 76 -6.41 -10.81 10.75
N SER A 77 -5.83 -10.63 11.93
CA SER A 77 -6.04 -11.55 13.04
C SER A 77 -7.38 -11.22 13.69
N LYS A 78 -8.46 -11.84 13.21
CA LYS A 78 -9.60 -12.09 14.09
C LYS A 78 -9.23 -13.33 14.89
N THR A 79 -8.94 -13.15 16.17
CA THR A 79 -8.96 -14.27 17.12
C THR A 79 -10.37 -14.82 17.10
N LEU A 80 -10.56 -15.96 16.44
CA LEU A 80 -11.77 -16.76 16.61
C LEU A 80 -11.68 -17.34 18.02
N GLU A 81 -12.31 -16.67 18.99
CA GLU A 81 -12.67 -17.32 20.25
C GLU A 81 -13.60 -18.47 19.88
N ARG A 82 -13.05 -19.69 19.76
CA ARG A 82 -13.83 -20.90 19.67
C ARG A 82 -14.42 -21.14 21.06
N PRO A 83 -15.76 -21.11 21.26
CA PRO A 83 -16.31 -21.54 22.53
C PRO A 83 -16.06 -23.04 22.67
N TYR A 84 -15.10 -23.40 23.52
CA TYR A 84 -14.84 -24.77 23.91
C TYR A 84 -15.98 -25.19 24.86
N THR A 85 -17.09 -25.68 24.30
CA THR A 85 -18.10 -26.38 25.08
C THR A 85 -17.58 -27.77 25.38
N ARG A 86 -17.07 -27.95 26.60
CA ARG A 86 -16.80 -29.27 27.18
C ARG A 86 -18.05 -29.67 27.96
N SER A 87 -18.82 -30.59 27.39
CA SER A 87 -19.79 -31.42 28.14
C SER A 87 -19.05 -32.46 28.98
#